data_AF-W4EAB2-F1
#
_entry.id   AF-W4EAB2-F1
#
_cell.length_a   1.000
_cell.length_b   1.000
_cell.length_c   1.000
_cell.angle_alpha   90.00
_cell.angle_beta   90.00
_cell.angle_gamma   90.00
#
_symmetry.space_group_name_H-M   'P 1'
#
loop_
_entity.id
_entity.type
_entity.pdbx_description
1 polymer ?
#
loop_
_entity_poly.entity_id
_entity_poly.type
_entity_poly.pdbx_seq_one_letter_code
_entity_poly.pdbx_strand_id
1 'polypeptide(L)'
;MPSTRFNVASVRKSYIGFAISLALYQNKLSSIDDYISDYLEDLNLAAVKGVRVRHLLTHTHGLKNNHEKLFPPGTNWKYNNIGINMLIRLIRKLFEAPLSEVLQQYVFKPCKFIETGWCKNREANLVWLNEEYADDQGGDANLFVSARELAFWGYLHLNRGLVNGQQIVPK
;
A
#
# COMPACT_ATOMS: atom_id res chain seq x y z
N MET A 1 17.85 -15.34 -17.02
CA MET A 1 18.03 -14.45 -15.85
C MET A 1 17.46 -15.16 -14.63
N PRO A 2 18.03 -15.03 -13.42
CA PRO A 2 17.45 -15.66 -12.24
C PRO A 2 16.07 -15.06 -11.96
N SER A 3 15.07 -15.92 -11.74
CA SER A 3 13.68 -15.57 -11.40
C SER A 3 13.45 -15.46 -9.88
N THR A 4 14.53 -15.22 -9.13
CA THR A 4 14.51 -15.10 -7.67
C THR A 4 13.73 -13.86 -7.26
N ARG A 5 12.79 -14.04 -6.33
CA ARG A 5 11.99 -12.97 -5.76
C ARG A 5 12.27 -12.86 -4.26
N PHE A 6 12.37 -11.64 -3.77
CA PHE A 6 12.69 -11.32 -2.38
C PHE A 6 11.48 -10.69 -1.71
N ASN A 7 11.23 -11.05 -0.45
CA ASN A 7 10.32 -10.28 0.37
C ASN A 7 10.89 -8.86 0.57
N VAL A 8 10.10 -7.83 0.27
CA VAL A 8 10.56 -6.43 0.35
C VAL A 8 10.07 -5.65 1.56
N ALA A 9 9.42 -6.33 2.51
CA ALA A 9 8.98 -5.80 3.79
C ALA A 9 8.33 -4.39 3.64
N SER A 10 8.96 -3.36 4.21
CA SER A 10 8.39 -2.01 4.23
C SER A 10 8.43 -1.25 2.90
N VAL A 11 9.18 -1.71 1.89
CA VAL A 11 9.14 -1.14 0.54
C VAL A 11 7.73 -1.23 -0.06
N ARG A 12 6.94 -2.23 0.36
CA ARG A 12 5.52 -2.39 -0.04
C ARG A 12 4.67 -1.14 0.22
N LYS A 13 5.05 -0.28 1.17
CA LYS A 13 4.33 0.96 1.48
C LYS A 13 4.30 1.94 0.31
N SER A 14 5.29 1.90 -0.58
CA SER A 14 5.27 2.67 -1.83
C SER A 14 4.11 2.23 -2.75
N TYR A 15 3.81 0.93 -2.80
CA TYR A 15 2.69 0.38 -3.56
C TYR A 15 1.34 0.75 -2.93
N ILE A 16 1.26 0.77 -1.59
CA ILE A 16 0.07 1.25 -0.85
C ILE A 16 -0.19 2.73 -1.14
N GLY A 17 0.84 3.58 -1.06
CA GLY A 17 0.74 5.01 -1.38
C GLY A 17 0.31 5.26 -2.83
N PHE A 18 0.81 4.45 -3.76
CA PHE A 18 0.36 4.49 -5.15
C PHE A 18 -1.12 4.13 -5.29
N ALA A 19 -1.61 3.08 -4.62
CA ALA A 19 -3.02 2.70 -4.66
C ALA A 19 -3.95 3.80 -4.10
N ILE A 20 -3.52 4.55 -3.09
CA ILE A 20 -4.25 5.76 -2.63
C ILE A 20 -4.24 6.86 -3.69
N SER A 21 -3.10 7.08 -4.34
CA SER A 21 -2.98 8.05 -5.44
C SER A 21 -3.90 7.68 -6.62
N LEU A 22 -4.01 6.40 -6.93
CA LEU A 22 -4.95 5.87 -7.91
C LEU A 22 -6.41 6.10 -7.50
N ALA A 23 -6.74 5.94 -6.21
CA ALA A 23 -8.07 6.22 -5.70
C ALA A 23 -8.46 7.70 -5.89
N LEU A 24 -7.52 8.63 -5.65
CA LEU A 24 -7.71 10.06 -5.93
C LEU A 24 -7.93 10.29 -7.43
N TYR A 25 -7.06 9.73 -8.27
CA TYR A 25 -7.14 9.87 -9.72
C TYR A 25 -8.47 9.37 -10.30
N GLN A 26 -9.03 8.28 -9.74
CA GLN A 26 -10.31 7.72 -10.17
C GLN A 26 -11.53 8.36 -9.47
N ASN A 27 -11.34 9.44 -8.71
CA ASN A 27 -12.39 10.09 -7.90
C ASN A 27 -13.09 9.13 -6.92
N LYS A 28 -12.42 8.06 -6.49
CA LYS A 28 -12.88 7.13 -5.45
C LYS A 28 -12.58 7.69 -4.05
N LEU A 29 -11.47 8.42 -3.93
CA LEU A 29 -11.13 9.25 -2.77
C LEU A 29 -11.23 10.71 -3.22
N SER A 30 -11.94 11.55 -2.47
CA SER A 30 -12.13 12.96 -2.86
C SER A 30 -10.89 13.80 -2.53
N SER A 31 -10.31 13.61 -1.34
CA SER A 31 -9.11 14.30 -0.90
C SER A 31 -8.32 13.50 0.13
N ILE A 32 -7.01 13.74 0.19
CA ILE A 32 -6.20 13.27 1.33
C ILE A 32 -6.51 14.02 2.63
N ASP A 33 -7.30 15.10 2.56
CA ASP A 33 -7.81 15.84 3.72
C ASP A 33 -9.05 15.25 4.36
N ASP A 34 -9.68 14.28 3.71
CA ASP A 34 -10.90 13.68 4.23
C ASP A 34 -10.59 12.91 5.52
N TYR A 35 -11.53 12.90 6.45
CA TYR A 35 -11.35 12.17 7.71
C TYR A 35 -11.45 10.68 7.45
N ILE A 36 -10.61 9.90 8.11
CA ILE A 36 -10.66 8.44 7.95
C ILE A 36 -11.99 7.84 8.44
N SER A 37 -12.64 8.52 9.39
CA SER A 37 -13.97 8.16 9.90
C SER A 37 -15.08 8.32 8.87
N ASP A 38 -14.88 9.10 7.80
CA ASP A 38 -15.88 9.27 6.75
C ASP A 38 -15.95 8.03 5.85
N TYR A 39 -14.91 7.18 5.90
CA TYR A 39 -14.81 5.95 5.10
C TYR A 39 -14.88 4.68 5.92
N LEU A 40 -14.35 4.62 7.14
CA LEU A 40 -14.31 3.37 7.93
C LEU A 40 -15.24 3.46 9.14
N GLU A 41 -16.20 2.54 9.21
CA GLU A 41 -17.33 2.58 10.15
C GLU A 41 -17.01 1.91 11.51
N ASP A 42 -16.06 0.98 11.54
CA ASP A 42 -15.65 0.20 12.71
C ASP A 42 -14.38 0.76 13.37
N LEU A 43 -14.39 2.07 13.67
CA LEU A 43 -13.28 2.76 14.32
C LEU A 43 -13.63 3.26 15.71
N ASN A 44 -12.65 3.25 16.62
CA ASN A 44 -12.74 4.03 17.86
C ASN A 44 -12.70 5.53 17.52
N LEU A 45 -13.88 6.15 17.42
CA LEU A 45 -14.04 7.55 17.02
C LEU A 45 -13.27 8.53 17.91
N ALA A 46 -13.12 8.24 19.21
CA ALA A 46 -12.34 9.08 20.11
C ALA A 46 -10.85 9.09 19.73
N ALA A 47 -10.32 7.92 19.36
CA ALA A 47 -8.93 7.77 18.95
C ALA A 47 -8.64 8.44 17.61
N VAL A 48 -9.53 8.24 16.62
CA VAL A 48 -9.33 8.72 15.25
C VAL A 48 -9.85 10.14 15.01
N LYS A 49 -10.36 10.82 16.05
CA LYS A 49 -10.82 12.20 15.95
C LYS A 49 -9.72 13.10 15.38
N GLY A 50 -10.01 13.68 14.21
CA GLY A 50 -9.10 14.57 13.47
C GLY A 50 -8.06 13.85 12.60
N VAL A 51 -8.07 12.52 12.54
CA VAL A 51 -7.17 11.76 11.67
C VAL A 51 -7.68 11.82 10.23
N ARG A 52 -6.84 12.32 9.33
CA ARG A 52 -7.09 12.43 7.89
C ARG A 52 -6.25 11.39 7.15
N VAL A 53 -6.62 11.08 5.90
CA VAL A 53 -5.85 10.15 5.07
C VAL A 53 -4.38 10.56 4.95
N ARG A 54 -4.09 11.86 4.80
CA ARG A 54 -2.72 12.40 4.77
C ARG A 54 -1.90 12.03 6.02
N HIS A 55 -2.51 12.02 7.20
CA HIS A 55 -1.83 11.69 8.45
C HIS A 55 -1.41 10.21 8.51
N LEU A 56 -2.20 9.33 7.87
CA LEU A 56 -1.86 7.91 7.73
C LEU A 56 -0.69 7.74 6.76
N LEU A 57 -0.74 8.42 5.61
CA LEU A 57 0.30 8.38 4.57
C LEU A 57 1.67 8.87 5.07
N THR A 58 1.68 9.81 6.01
CA THR A 58 2.91 10.45 6.50
C THR A 58 3.33 10.00 7.90
N HIS A 59 2.67 9.01 8.50
CA HIS A 59 2.91 8.57 9.88
C HIS A 59 2.79 9.68 10.94
N THR A 60 1.94 10.67 10.71
CA THR A 60 1.66 11.77 11.65
C THR A 60 0.29 11.65 12.32
N HIS A 61 -0.32 10.46 12.29
CA HIS A 61 -1.67 10.20 12.80
C HIS A 61 -1.78 10.08 14.32
N GLY A 62 -0.69 9.79 15.04
CA GLY A 62 -0.69 9.72 16.51
C GLY A 62 -1.44 8.54 17.12
N LEU A 63 -1.52 7.38 16.44
CA LEU A 63 -2.20 6.17 16.95
C LEU A 63 -1.20 5.11 17.44
N LYS A 64 -1.58 4.34 18.48
CA LYS A 64 -0.84 3.17 19.05
C LYS A 64 -1.69 1.89 18.99
N ASN A 65 -1.06 0.71 19.03
CA ASN A 65 -1.63 -0.60 18.69
C ASN A 65 -2.92 -1.00 19.46
N ASN A 66 -3.29 -0.25 20.50
CA ASN A 66 -4.53 -0.41 21.26
C ASN A 66 -5.60 0.66 20.92
N HIS A 67 -5.46 1.33 19.77
CA HIS A 67 -6.30 2.47 19.38
C HIS A 67 -6.26 3.62 20.41
N GLU A 68 -5.13 3.77 21.10
CA GLU A 68 -4.88 4.93 21.97
C GLU A 68 -4.25 6.06 21.18
N LYS A 69 -4.56 7.29 21.58
CA LYS A 69 -4.02 8.51 20.99
C LYS A 69 -2.72 8.90 21.70
N LEU A 70 -1.62 8.92 20.95
CA LEU A 70 -0.29 9.32 21.42
C LEU A 70 -0.09 10.83 21.38
N PHE A 71 -0.58 11.46 20.32
CA PHE A 71 -0.48 12.90 20.09
C PHE A 71 -1.57 13.36 19.10
N PRO A 72 -1.91 14.65 19.05
CA PRO A 72 -2.82 15.19 18.06
C PRO A 72 -2.34 14.92 16.62
N PRO A 73 -3.22 14.56 15.67
CA PRO A 73 -2.81 14.30 14.30
C PRO A 73 -2.13 15.52 13.67
N GLY A 74 -1.03 15.31 12.96
CA GLY A 74 -0.24 16.36 12.31
C GLY A 74 0.79 17.06 13.20
N THR A 75 0.83 16.81 14.51
CA THR A 75 1.74 17.55 15.42
C THR A 75 3.04 16.81 15.75
N ASN A 76 3.16 15.53 15.40
CA ASN A 76 4.37 14.74 15.62
C ASN A 76 4.43 13.57 14.62
N TRP A 77 5.52 12.81 14.60
CA TRP A 77 5.76 11.70 13.70
C TRP A 77 6.07 10.41 14.48
N LYS A 78 5.42 9.31 14.13
CA LYS A 78 5.74 7.99 14.67
C LYS A 78 5.41 6.88 13.68
N TYR A 79 6.46 6.21 13.21
CA TYR A 79 6.32 5.04 12.36
C TYR A 79 5.67 3.85 13.08
N ASN A 80 4.57 3.35 12.55
CA ASN A 80 3.94 2.08 12.96
C ASN A 80 2.97 1.56 11.88
N ASN A 81 2.49 0.33 12.05
CA ASN A 81 1.65 -0.35 11.06
C ASN A 81 0.14 -0.06 11.17
N ILE A 82 -0.33 0.66 12.19
CA ILE A 82 -1.77 0.90 12.35
C ILE A 82 -2.30 1.76 11.22
N GLY A 83 -1.60 2.86 10.92
CA GLY A 83 -2.00 3.72 9.81
C GLY A 83 -1.95 2.98 8.48
N ILE A 84 -1.01 2.06 8.33
CA ILE A 84 -0.86 1.22 7.13
C ILE A 84 -2.03 0.25 6.99
N ASN A 85 -2.42 -0.42 8.08
CA ASN A 85 -3.57 -1.31 8.08
C ASN A 85 -4.87 -0.55 7.77
N MET A 86 -5.02 0.67 8.26
CA MET A 86 -6.15 1.54 7.92
C MET A 86 -6.15 1.95 6.44
N LEU A 87 -4.98 2.27 5.85
CA LEU A 87 -4.87 2.55 4.41
C LEU A 87 -5.26 1.34 3.55
N ILE A 88 -4.84 0.13 3.94
CA ILE A 88 -5.20 -1.11 3.22
C ILE A 88 -6.71 -1.34 3.29
N ARG A 89 -7.32 -1.15 4.46
CA ARG A 89 -8.78 -1.22 4.64
C ARG A 89 -9.51 -0.17 3.80
N LEU A 90 -9.00 1.06 3.76
CA LEU A 90 -9.54 2.13 2.94
C LEU A 90 -9.50 1.75 1.45
N ILE A 91 -8.35 1.28 0.95
CA ILE A 91 -8.20 0.80 -0.44
C ILE A 91 -9.23 -0.31 -0.73
N ARG A 92 -9.35 -1.29 0.17
CA ARG A 92 -10.32 -2.38 0.00
C ARG A 92 -11.76 -1.88 -0.11
N LYS A 93 -12.15 -0.88 0.71
CA LYS A 93 -13.48 -0.27 0.63
C LYS A 93 -13.68 0.50 -0.67
N LEU A 94 -12.70 1.32 -1.08
CA LEU A 94 -12.83 2.21 -2.25
C LEU A 94 -12.84 1.47 -3.60
N PHE A 95 -12.10 0.37 -3.68
CA PHE A 95 -12.00 -0.45 -4.89
C PHE A 95 -12.90 -1.69 -4.87
N GLU A 96 -13.53 -2.00 -3.73
CA GLU A 96 -14.27 -3.24 -3.51
C GLU A 96 -13.44 -4.51 -3.82
N ALA A 97 -12.12 -4.40 -3.68
CA ALA A 97 -11.15 -5.43 -4.05
C ALA A 97 -9.94 -5.39 -3.11
N PRO A 98 -9.27 -6.53 -2.84
CA PRO A 98 -8.04 -6.57 -2.06
C PRO A 98 -6.91 -5.76 -2.72
N LEU A 99 -5.94 -5.30 -1.92
CA LEU A 99 -4.82 -4.48 -2.43
C LEU A 99 -4.02 -5.22 -3.51
N SER A 100 -3.83 -6.53 -3.36
CA SER A 100 -3.11 -7.34 -4.35
C SER A 100 -3.81 -7.32 -5.71
N GLU A 101 -5.14 -7.41 -5.76
CA GLU A 101 -5.91 -7.32 -7.01
C GLU A 101 -5.90 -5.92 -7.61
N VAL A 102 -6.01 -4.87 -6.79
CA VAL A 102 -5.91 -3.48 -7.25
C VAL A 102 -4.57 -3.26 -7.96
N LEU A 103 -3.46 -3.64 -7.34
CA LEU A 103 -2.14 -3.48 -7.95
C LEU A 103 -1.93 -4.43 -9.13
N GLN A 104 -2.51 -5.64 -9.09
CA GLN A 104 -2.49 -6.55 -10.23
C GLN A 104 -3.14 -5.92 -11.46
N GLN A 105 -4.32 -5.32 -11.29
CA GLN A 105 -5.09 -4.72 -12.37
C GLN A 105 -4.44 -3.45 -12.92
N TYR A 106 -4.04 -2.54 -12.05
CA TYR A 106 -3.66 -1.18 -12.47
C TYR A 106 -2.16 -0.96 -12.61
N VAL A 107 -1.33 -1.90 -12.15
CA VAL A 107 0.14 -1.78 -12.24
C VAL A 107 0.76 -3.03 -12.86
N PHE A 108 0.59 -4.21 -12.24
CA PHE A 108 1.39 -5.38 -12.61
C PHE A 108 1.03 -5.90 -14.00
N LYS A 109 -0.25 -6.04 -14.34
CA LYS A 109 -0.67 -6.43 -15.70
C LYS A 109 -0.22 -5.41 -16.76
N PRO A 110 -0.49 -4.09 -16.62
CA PRO A 110 0.01 -3.08 -17.57
C PRO A 110 1.52 -3.07 -17.75
N CYS A 111 2.28 -3.27 -16.67
CA CYS A 111 3.74 -3.30 -16.70
C CYS A 111 4.32 -4.67 -17.10
N LYS A 112 3.45 -5.67 -17.32
CA LYS A 112 3.81 -7.07 -17.58
C LYS A 112 4.71 -7.66 -16.49
N PHE A 113 4.46 -7.28 -15.25
CA PHE A 113 5.13 -7.87 -14.10
C PHE A 113 4.62 -9.30 -13.90
N ILE A 114 5.55 -10.24 -13.83
CA ILE A 114 5.31 -11.67 -13.59
C ILE A 114 6.07 -12.16 -12.34
N GLU A 115 6.99 -11.34 -11.81
CA GLU A 115 7.84 -11.66 -10.67
C GLU A 115 7.49 -10.85 -9.41
N THR A 116 6.37 -10.12 -9.43
CA THR A 116 5.89 -9.26 -8.34
C THR A 116 4.51 -9.72 -7.91
N GLY A 117 4.36 -10.03 -6.62
CA GLY A 117 3.07 -10.43 -6.07
C GLY A 117 3.12 -10.73 -4.58
N TRP A 118 1.95 -10.72 -3.96
CA TRP A 118 1.79 -11.23 -2.60
C TRP A 118 1.79 -12.76 -2.64
N CYS A 119 2.53 -13.39 -1.72
CA CYS A 119 2.64 -14.85 -1.66
C CYS A 119 2.36 -15.35 -0.25
N LYS A 120 1.48 -16.35 -0.13
CA LYS A 120 1.18 -17.03 1.14
C LYS A 120 2.05 -18.27 1.37
N ASN A 121 2.41 -18.97 0.29
CA ASN A 121 3.12 -20.25 0.36
C ASN A 121 4.59 -20.10 -0.06
N ARG A 122 5.46 -20.93 0.53
CA ARG A 122 6.88 -21.02 0.14
C ARG A 122 7.00 -21.63 -1.25
N GLU A 123 7.89 -21.07 -2.06
CA GLU A 123 8.26 -21.60 -3.37
C GLU A 123 9.78 -21.53 -3.54
N ALA A 124 10.35 -22.37 -4.41
CA ALA A 124 11.80 -22.51 -4.57
C ALA A 124 12.50 -21.21 -5.00
N ASN A 125 11.79 -20.31 -5.69
CA ASN A 125 12.32 -19.03 -6.14
C ASN A 125 12.04 -17.86 -5.18
N LEU A 126 11.43 -18.11 -4.01
CA LEU A 126 11.17 -17.09 -3.00
C LEU A 126 12.24 -17.12 -1.91
N VAL A 127 12.90 -15.98 -1.69
CA VAL A 127 13.73 -15.77 -0.50
C VAL A 127 12.79 -15.46 0.67
N TRP A 128 12.36 -16.52 1.33
CA TRP A 128 11.35 -16.50 2.37
C TRP A 128 11.91 -16.00 3.72
N LEU A 129 11.16 -15.14 4.40
CA LEU A 129 11.45 -14.73 5.78
C LEU A 129 10.87 -15.76 6.74
N ASN A 130 11.45 -15.97 7.93
CA ASN A 130 10.96 -16.96 8.89
C ASN A 130 9.64 -16.54 9.58
N GLU A 131 8.61 -16.29 8.79
CA GLU A 131 7.30 -15.77 9.14
C GLU A 131 6.21 -16.60 8.43
N GLU A 132 5.01 -16.56 9.01
CA GLU A 132 3.78 -17.09 8.42
C GLU A 132 2.84 -15.93 8.07
N TYR A 133 2.13 -16.05 6.95
CA TYR A 133 1.21 -15.04 6.47
C TYR A 133 -0.20 -15.59 6.38
N ALA A 134 -1.19 -14.77 6.72
CA ALA A 134 -2.58 -15.19 6.77
C ALA A 134 -3.12 -15.47 5.36
N ASP A 135 -2.81 -14.58 4.42
CA ASP A 135 -3.27 -14.62 3.03
C ASP A 135 -2.30 -13.91 2.07
N ASP A 136 -2.68 -13.81 0.80
CA ASP A 136 -1.98 -13.12 -0.29
C ASP A 136 -2.76 -11.87 -0.78
N GLN A 137 -3.65 -11.33 0.06
CA GLN A 137 -4.60 -10.28 -0.31
C GLN A 137 -4.05 -8.86 -0.17
N GLY A 138 -2.76 -8.73 0.17
CA GLY A 138 -2.10 -7.44 0.32
C GLY A 138 -2.00 -6.89 1.74
N GLY A 139 -2.62 -7.56 2.72
CA GLY A 139 -2.62 -7.12 4.12
C GLY A 139 -1.24 -7.22 4.78
N ASP A 140 -0.64 -8.39 4.68
CA ASP A 140 0.60 -8.74 5.34
C ASP A 140 1.85 -8.20 4.62
N ALA A 141 3.00 -8.31 5.28
CA ALA A 141 4.29 -7.90 4.75
C ALA A 141 4.93 -8.99 3.85
N ASN A 142 4.13 -9.59 2.97
CA ASN A 142 4.49 -10.71 2.10
C ASN A 142 4.44 -10.38 0.61
N LEU A 143 4.80 -9.14 0.25
CA LEU A 143 5.07 -8.77 -1.14
C LEU A 143 6.46 -9.27 -1.52
N PHE A 144 6.53 -10.13 -2.53
CA PHE A 144 7.77 -10.62 -3.13
C PHE A 144 7.96 -10.00 -4.51
N VAL A 145 9.19 -9.58 -4.81
CA VAL A 145 9.55 -8.95 -6.10
C VAL A 145 10.91 -9.43 -6.59
N SER A 146 11.13 -9.45 -7.91
CA SER A 146 12.50 -9.54 -8.44
C SER A 146 13.20 -8.18 -8.40
N ALA A 147 14.54 -8.19 -8.38
CA ALA A 147 15.33 -6.95 -8.44
C ALA A 147 15.02 -6.11 -9.70
N ARG A 148 14.69 -6.78 -10.81
CA ARG A 148 14.36 -6.14 -12.10
C ARG A 148 13.05 -5.38 -12.03
N GLU A 149 12.00 -6.03 -11.54
CA GLU A 149 10.67 -5.41 -11.44
C GLU A 149 10.64 -4.34 -10.35
N LEU A 150 11.43 -4.48 -9.29
CA LEU A 150 11.60 -3.40 -8.31
C LEU A 150 12.33 -2.18 -8.91
N ALA A 151 13.36 -2.38 -9.72
CA ALA A 151 14.01 -1.29 -10.44
C ALA A 151 13.04 -0.63 -11.43
N PHE A 152 12.22 -1.42 -12.12
CA PHE A 152 11.18 -0.92 -13.00
C PHE A 152 10.12 -0.12 -12.22
N TRP A 153 9.73 -0.57 -11.03
CA TRP A 153 8.84 0.16 -10.13
C TRP A 153 9.38 1.55 -9.80
N GLY A 154 10.67 1.66 -9.44
CA GLY A 154 11.33 2.96 -9.25
C GLY A 154 11.35 3.82 -10.52
N TYR A 155 11.62 3.20 -11.68
CA TYR A 155 11.62 3.87 -12.99
C TYR A 155 10.24 4.42 -13.36
N LEU A 156 9.15 3.72 -13.03
CA LEU A 156 7.78 4.21 -13.24
C LEU A 156 7.54 5.52 -12.49
N HIS A 157 7.91 5.61 -11.22
CA HIS A 157 7.75 6.84 -10.44
C HIS A 157 8.61 7.98 -11.00
N LEU A 158 9.87 7.68 -11.34
CA LEU A 158 10.78 8.67 -11.92
C LEU A 158 10.22 9.28 -13.22
N ASN A 159 9.60 8.44 -14.06
CA ASN A 159 9.04 8.85 -15.35
C ASN A 159 7.54 9.18 -15.30
N ARG A 160 6.96 9.33 -14.10
CA ARG A 160 5.53 9.67 -13.92
C ARG A 160 4.62 8.73 -14.72
N GLY A 161 4.93 7.44 -14.69
CA GLY A 161 4.20 6.36 -15.37
C GLY A 161 4.47 6.20 -16.88
N LEU A 162 5.34 7.01 -17.47
CA LEU A 162 5.69 6.91 -18.90
C LEU A 162 6.80 5.88 -19.12
N VAL A 163 6.56 4.91 -20.00
CA VAL A 163 7.54 3.90 -20.41
C VAL A 163 7.52 3.78 -21.93
N ASN A 164 8.67 3.95 -22.58
CA ASN A 164 8.83 3.84 -24.04
C ASN A 164 7.80 4.66 -24.84
N GLY A 165 7.47 5.87 -24.35
CA GLY A 165 6.48 6.76 -24.99
C GLY A 165 5.03 6.40 -24.73
N GLN A 166 4.73 5.34 -23.96
CA GLN A 166 3.38 4.95 -23.57
C GLN A 166 3.14 5.23 -22.09
N GLN A 167 2.00 5.84 -21.76
CA GLN A 167 1.55 6.04 -20.38
C GLN A 167 1.00 4.71 -19.85
N ILE A 168 1.76 4.03 -18.99
CA ILE A 168 1.39 2.71 -18.45
C ILE A 168 0.52 2.84 -17.20
N VAL A 169 0.84 3.79 -16.34
CA VAL A 169 0.03 4.18 -15.17
C VAL A 169 -0.25 5.68 -15.22
N PRO A 170 -1.33 6.21 -14.62
CA PRO A 170 -1.62 7.64 -14.65
C PRO A 170 -0.46 8.53 -14.16
N LYS A 171 -0.39 9.74 -14.73
CA LYS A 171 0.64 10.76 -14.42
C LYS A 171 0.42 11.42 -13.06
#